data_AF-A0A0B0ERY4-F1
#
_entry.id   AF-A0A0B0ERY4-F1
#
_cell.length_a   1.000
_cell.length_b   1.000
_cell.length_c   1.000
_cell.angle_alpha   90.00
_cell.angle_beta   90.00
_cell.angle_gamma   90.00
#
_symmetry.space_group_name_H-M   'P 1'
#
loop_
_entity.id
_entity.type
_entity.pdbx_description
1 polymer ?
#
loop_
_entity_poly.entity_id
_entity_poly.type
_entity_poly.pdbx_seq_one_letter_code
_entity_poly.pdbx_strand_id
1 'polypeptide(L)'
;MSKIKYNLFLRSVFICLIAGVFAIMCLGEGVAQTSQLFRVYKKDVSGKIPETSEAVAAGKKIYEIKCYYCHGIKGDGNGSDAPRLDPKPRNFTRDEYKIRSTGQGVLPTDEDLFRIISSGVEGTAMPFWNTLTSAERWQVIYYIKTFNSEFKGKGERSEVAIAGKSASSTDSIKRGQKLFKEAKCILCHGEEGRGDGALTTTLKKQWDLPFKARDLTQSWMFKGGNTEEDIYRTVTTGLNETPMGSYADYLTDEDRWHLSHYVKSISHDMKTDVVLKSKLVDGNLPSGPEDAVWDAIGAVELPLAGQIIASPRFWTPSSNSIRIKSLYNGENIAFLLEWDDRTNEQGEIYSDAVALQFPTKIYEGQQKPYFAMGDSGKGVELLHWRAHDEAVLAAQRAENDNIETETDGGDEMEEDEEEEADDAGAEESGDATATGQEGEEVIEEAAKEEFKGFVTIKEMNAKGFKRLSVQPDKSQNSKGKSLWKNGKWQVMITRPLITGDKKIDVQFEKGKLIPYALAVWDGSNSEIKGQKAISSWYYLTLEMTTPGSVYIYAIVAVFMAICIQFWVVARIRRFPTEVPSE
;
A
#
# COMPACT_ATOMS: atom_id res chain seq x y z
N MET A 1 41.28 55.25 -1.14
CA MET A 1 41.24 53.95 -0.40
C MET A 1 39.84 53.49 0.04
N SER A 2 38.92 54.33 0.55
CA SER A 2 37.64 53.87 1.13
C SER A 2 36.78 52.95 0.22
N LYS A 3 36.38 53.41 -0.98
CA LYS A 3 35.46 52.69 -1.89
C LYS A 3 35.89 51.24 -2.24
N ILE A 4 37.19 50.93 -2.27
CA ILE A 4 37.69 49.61 -2.66
C ILE A 4 37.40 48.56 -1.57
N LYS A 5 37.56 48.91 -0.29
CA LYS A 5 37.24 48.00 0.83
C LYS A 5 35.76 47.63 0.86
N TYR A 6 34.88 48.58 0.54
CA TYR A 6 33.43 48.37 0.50
C TYR A 6 33.04 47.34 -0.58
N ASN A 7 33.62 47.45 -1.77
CA ASN A 7 33.35 46.54 -2.89
C ASN A 7 33.80 45.09 -2.61
N LEU A 8 34.94 44.90 -1.93
CA LEU A 8 35.43 43.57 -1.58
C LEU A 8 34.58 42.89 -0.48
N PHE A 9 34.10 43.68 0.48
CA PHE A 9 33.18 43.23 1.53
C PHE A 9 31.82 42.83 0.94
N LEU A 10 31.21 43.68 0.12
CA LEU A 10 29.95 43.35 -0.58
C LEU A 10 30.07 42.09 -1.43
N ARG A 11 31.15 41.91 -2.20
CA ARG A 11 31.36 40.69 -3.00
C ARG A 11 31.47 39.43 -2.13
N SER A 12 32.14 39.51 -0.98
CA SER A 12 32.24 38.38 -0.06
C SER A 12 30.87 38.03 0.55
N VAL A 13 30.11 39.03 1.02
CA VAL A 13 28.75 38.84 1.54
C VAL A 13 27.81 38.27 0.47
N PHE A 14 27.91 38.73 -0.79
CA PHE A 14 27.10 38.25 -1.90
C PHE A 14 27.42 36.79 -2.27
N ILE A 15 28.70 36.39 -2.24
CA ILE A 15 29.11 34.99 -2.45
C ILE A 15 28.62 34.10 -1.31
N CYS A 16 28.70 34.54 -0.05
CA CYS A 16 28.14 33.80 1.09
C CYS A 16 26.62 33.68 1.02
N LEU A 17 25.90 34.72 0.56
CA LEU A 17 24.46 34.66 0.33
C LEU A 17 24.11 33.67 -0.79
N ILE A 18 24.83 33.68 -1.92
CA ILE A 18 24.61 32.71 -2.99
C ILE A 18 24.88 31.28 -2.51
N ALA A 19 25.97 31.05 -1.76
CA ALA A 19 26.26 29.74 -1.18
C ALA A 19 25.17 29.28 -0.19
N GLY A 20 24.65 30.19 0.63
CA GLY A 20 23.52 29.92 1.53
C GLY A 20 22.23 29.59 0.78
N VAL A 21 21.89 30.34 -0.28
CA VAL A 21 20.73 30.05 -1.13
C VAL A 21 20.90 28.71 -1.87
N PHE A 22 22.11 28.37 -2.33
CA PHE A 22 22.39 27.08 -2.96
C PHE A 22 22.26 25.92 -1.95
N ALA A 23 22.76 26.10 -0.72
CA ALA A 23 22.58 25.12 0.35
C ALA A 23 21.09 24.95 0.71
N ILE A 24 20.31 26.03 0.76
CA ILE A 24 18.86 25.98 0.98
C ILE A 24 18.15 25.31 -0.21
N MET A 25 18.59 25.51 -1.45
CA MET A 25 18.07 24.77 -2.61
C MET A 25 18.45 23.28 -2.62
N CYS A 26 19.57 22.90 -2.00
CA CYS A 26 19.95 21.49 -1.81
C CYS A 26 19.30 20.83 -0.58
N LEU A 27 18.82 21.62 0.38
CA LEU A 27 18.04 21.17 1.55
C LEU A 27 16.53 21.22 1.32
N GLY A 28 16.07 21.99 0.32
CA GLY A 28 14.71 21.90 -0.18
C GLY A 28 14.51 20.51 -0.75
N GLU A 29 13.65 19.71 -0.10
CA GLU A 29 13.31 18.36 -0.56
C GLU A 29 12.92 18.43 -2.03
N GLY A 30 13.74 17.80 -2.89
CA GLY A 30 13.45 17.74 -4.30
C GLY A 30 12.10 17.06 -4.47
N VAL A 31 11.09 17.82 -4.93
CA VAL A 31 9.72 17.34 -5.15
C VAL A 31 9.76 16.37 -6.32
N ALA A 32 10.21 15.15 -6.03
CA ALA A 32 10.08 13.98 -6.87
C ALA A 32 8.61 13.90 -7.23
N GLN A 33 8.31 14.18 -8.49
CA GLN A 33 6.97 14.51 -8.95
C GLN A 33 6.06 13.30 -8.72
N THR A 34 5.37 13.28 -7.57
CA THR A 34 4.61 12.12 -7.09
C THR A 34 3.55 11.81 -8.11
N SER A 35 3.79 10.77 -8.91
CA SER A 35 2.89 10.36 -9.97
C SER A 35 1.69 9.70 -9.32
N GLN A 36 0.72 10.54 -8.95
CA GLN A 36 -0.64 10.21 -8.55
C GLN A 36 -1.32 9.47 -9.71
N LEU A 37 -0.97 8.19 -9.86
CA LEU A 37 -1.35 7.30 -10.97
C LEU A 37 -2.80 6.80 -10.85
N PHE A 38 -3.55 7.33 -9.88
CA PHE A 38 -4.90 6.87 -9.54
C PHE A 38 -5.99 7.74 -10.15
N ARG A 39 -7.14 7.10 -10.33
CA ARG A 39 -8.29 7.62 -11.05
C ARG A 39 -9.03 8.65 -10.19
N VAL A 40 -8.49 9.87 -10.10
CA VAL A 40 -9.27 11.02 -9.65
C VAL A 40 -10.42 11.21 -10.65
N TYR A 41 -11.65 11.15 -10.15
CA TYR A 41 -12.87 11.35 -10.94
C TYR A 41 -12.82 12.74 -11.62
N LYS A 42 -12.77 12.76 -12.96
CA LYS A 42 -12.63 14.03 -13.68
C LYS A 42 -13.97 14.74 -13.77
N LYS A 43 -14.07 15.90 -13.10
CA LYS A 43 -15.21 16.82 -13.22
C LYS A 43 -15.24 17.51 -14.59
N ASP A 44 -14.09 17.65 -15.26
CA ASP A 44 -13.95 18.30 -16.57
C ASP A 44 -14.73 17.57 -17.68
N VAL A 45 -15.64 18.30 -18.32
CA VAL A 45 -16.39 17.85 -19.50
C VAL A 45 -16.07 18.81 -20.65
N SER A 46 -15.51 18.30 -21.75
CA SER A 46 -14.95 19.15 -22.81
C SER A 46 -15.22 18.61 -24.22
N GLY A 47 -15.28 19.53 -25.20
CA GLY A 47 -15.39 19.19 -26.62
C GLY A 47 -16.67 18.46 -27.01
N LYS A 48 -17.82 18.81 -26.41
CA LYS A 48 -19.14 18.29 -26.78
C LYS A 48 -19.46 18.68 -28.23
N ILE A 49 -19.78 17.68 -29.05
CA ILE A 49 -20.12 17.83 -30.47
C ILE A 49 -21.64 17.77 -30.65
N PRO A 50 -22.18 18.05 -31.85
CA PRO A 50 -23.59 17.79 -32.17
C PRO A 50 -23.88 16.28 -32.23
N GLU A 51 -25.03 15.87 -31.69
CA GLU A 51 -25.53 14.49 -31.76
C GLU A 51 -26.19 14.22 -33.12
N THR A 52 -25.37 13.91 -34.14
CA THR A 52 -25.84 13.59 -35.50
C THR A 52 -25.88 12.08 -35.77
N SER A 53 -26.55 11.68 -36.85
CA SER A 53 -26.56 10.29 -37.35
C SER A 53 -25.16 9.73 -37.60
N GLU A 54 -24.24 10.58 -38.07
CA GLU A 54 -22.86 10.23 -38.38
C GLU A 54 -22.04 10.07 -37.09
N ALA A 55 -22.30 10.91 -36.08
CA ALA A 55 -21.70 10.79 -34.76
C ALA A 55 -22.14 9.49 -34.05
N VAL A 56 -23.43 9.15 -34.12
CA VAL A 56 -23.96 7.86 -33.63
C VAL A 56 -23.34 6.68 -34.39
N ALA A 57 -23.21 6.76 -35.71
CA ALA A 57 -22.62 5.71 -36.54
C ALA A 57 -21.11 5.53 -36.31
N ALA A 58 -20.38 6.60 -35.97
CA ALA A 58 -19.00 6.52 -35.51
C ALA A 58 -18.92 5.88 -34.11
N GLY A 59 -19.80 6.30 -33.20
CA GLY A 59 -19.93 5.75 -31.84
C GLY A 59 -20.17 4.25 -31.82
N LYS A 60 -21.00 3.76 -32.73
CA LYS A 60 -21.25 2.33 -32.93
C LYS A 60 -19.95 1.55 -33.20
N LYS A 61 -19.10 2.03 -34.11
CA LYS A 61 -17.83 1.38 -34.45
C LYS A 61 -16.88 1.31 -33.25
N ILE A 62 -16.84 2.37 -32.43
CA ILE A 62 -16.05 2.41 -31.19
C ILE A 62 -16.60 1.37 -30.19
N TYR A 63 -17.92 1.30 -30.01
CA TYR A 63 -18.57 0.35 -29.11
C TYR A 63 -18.30 -1.12 -29.51
N GLU A 64 -18.43 -1.43 -30.80
CA GLU A 64 -18.20 -2.78 -31.38
C GLU A 64 -16.71 -3.20 -31.33
N ILE A 65 -15.78 -2.28 -31.07
CA ILE A 65 -14.34 -2.59 -30.92
C ILE A 65 -13.91 -2.58 -29.44
N LYS A 66 -14.55 -1.76 -28.58
CA LYS A 66 -14.05 -1.46 -27.22
C LYS A 66 -14.97 -1.87 -26.07
N CYS A 67 -16.29 -1.90 -26.27
CA CYS A 67 -17.26 -1.98 -25.18
C CYS A 67 -18.05 -3.30 -25.14
N TYR A 68 -18.38 -3.87 -26.30
CA TYR A 68 -19.35 -4.98 -26.39
C TYR A 68 -18.88 -6.29 -25.70
N TYR A 69 -17.58 -6.54 -25.60
CA TYR A 69 -17.02 -7.72 -24.89
C TYR A 69 -17.48 -7.80 -23.43
N CYS A 70 -17.71 -6.65 -22.79
CA CYS A 70 -18.28 -6.56 -21.45
C CYS A 70 -19.78 -6.26 -21.49
N HIS A 71 -20.21 -5.21 -22.21
CA HIS A 71 -21.58 -4.69 -22.13
C HIS A 71 -22.59 -5.38 -23.07
N GLY A 72 -22.16 -6.36 -23.86
CA GLY A 72 -23.00 -7.06 -24.82
C GLY A 72 -23.23 -6.25 -26.10
N ILE A 73 -23.43 -6.94 -27.23
CA ILE A 73 -23.73 -6.29 -28.53
C ILE A 73 -25.11 -5.60 -28.53
N LYS A 74 -26.01 -6.00 -27.63
CA LYS A 74 -27.33 -5.40 -27.40
C LYS A 74 -27.33 -4.30 -26.32
N GLY A 75 -26.18 -4.00 -25.72
CA GLY A 75 -26.09 -3.12 -24.56
C GLY A 75 -26.70 -3.72 -23.28
N ASP A 76 -26.98 -5.03 -23.24
CA ASP A 76 -27.73 -5.71 -22.18
C ASP A 76 -26.88 -6.14 -20.98
N GLY A 77 -25.58 -5.82 -20.97
CA GLY A 77 -24.63 -6.21 -19.92
C GLY A 77 -24.07 -7.63 -20.08
N ASN A 78 -24.53 -8.39 -21.09
CA ASN A 78 -24.21 -9.81 -21.28
C ASN A 78 -23.12 -10.04 -22.34
N GLY A 79 -22.02 -9.29 -22.26
CA GLY A 79 -20.85 -9.52 -23.11
C GLY A 79 -20.15 -10.86 -22.82
N SER A 80 -19.31 -11.32 -23.74
CA SER A 80 -18.59 -12.60 -23.64
C SER A 80 -17.70 -12.74 -22.40
N ASP A 81 -17.33 -11.62 -21.77
CA ASP A 81 -16.54 -11.59 -20.54
C ASP A 81 -17.37 -11.33 -19.27
N ALA A 82 -18.60 -10.82 -19.41
CA ALA A 82 -19.50 -10.51 -18.29
C ALA A 82 -19.73 -11.68 -17.29
N PRO A 83 -19.77 -12.97 -17.69
CA PRO A 83 -19.84 -14.08 -16.74
C PRO A 83 -18.70 -14.06 -15.70
N ARG A 84 -17.51 -13.58 -16.07
CA ARG A 84 -16.27 -13.63 -15.26
C ARG A 84 -15.96 -12.33 -14.50
N LEU A 85 -16.91 -11.40 -14.42
CA LEU A 85 -16.74 -10.09 -13.79
C LEU A 85 -17.68 -9.93 -12.57
N ASP A 86 -17.14 -9.45 -11.44
CA ASP A 86 -17.89 -8.97 -10.27
C ASP A 86 -17.38 -7.56 -9.90
N PRO A 87 -18.21 -6.49 -9.94
CA PRO A 87 -19.62 -6.48 -10.33
C PRO A 87 -19.82 -6.68 -11.84
N LYS A 88 -21.04 -7.07 -12.21
CA LYS A 88 -21.43 -7.22 -13.63
C LYS A 88 -21.40 -5.88 -14.40
N PRO A 89 -21.08 -5.90 -15.71
CA PRO A 89 -21.17 -4.73 -16.58
C PRO A 89 -22.56 -4.11 -16.58
N ARG A 90 -22.64 -2.77 -16.73
CA ARG A 90 -23.90 -2.04 -16.81
C ARG A 90 -24.70 -2.47 -18.05
N ASN A 91 -25.91 -2.98 -17.83
CA ASN A 91 -26.97 -3.05 -18.83
C ASN A 91 -27.49 -1.62 -19.14
N PHE A 92 -27.30 -1.15 -20.37
CA PHE A 92 -27.71 0.15 -20.88
C PHE A 92 -29.17 0.20 -21.38
N THR A 93 -29.85 -0.94 -21.53
CA THR A 93 -31.28 -1.01 -21.94
C THR A 93 -32.25 -0.73 -20.78
N ARG A 94 -31.73 -0.36 -19.61
CA ARG A 94 -32.46 -0.03 -18.38
C ARG A 94 -32.12 1.40 -17.96
N ASP A 95 -32.90 1.97 -17.06
CA ASP A 95 -32.79 3.34 -16.51
C ASP A 95 -31.84 3.47 -15.30
N GLU A 96 -31.32 2.34 -14.83
CA GLU A 96 -30.70 2.18 -13.51
C GLU A 96 -29.20 2.58 -13.47
N TYR A 97 -28.85 3.82 -13.79
CA TYR A 97 -27.44 4.25 -13.70
C TYR A 97 -27.03 4.50 -12.23
N LYS A 98 -25.84 4.04 -11.85
CA LYS A 98 -25.35 4.13 -10.45
C LYS A 98 -24.65 5.45 -10.16
N ILE A 99 -23.84 5.96 -11.09
CA ILE A 99 -23.12 7.25 -10.96
C ILE A 99 -23.93 8.30 -11.73
N ARG A 100 -24.49 9.30 -11.03
CA ARG A 100 -25.40 10.29 -11.61
C ARG A 100 -25.37 11.63 -10.83
N SER A 101 -25.70 12.71 -11.50
CA SER A 101 -26.05 14.01 -10.92
C SER A 101 -27.58 14.22 -10.79
N THR A 102 -28.40 13.38 -11.41
CA THR A 102 -29.87 13.44 -11.39
C THR A 102 -30.49 12.71 -10.19
N GLY A 103 -31.71 13.09 -9.77
CA GLY A 103 -32.43 12.51 -8.62
C GLY A 103 -32.75 11.02 -8.79
N GLN A 104 -32.97 10.26 -7.70
CA GLN A 104 -33.10 8.79 -7.75
C GLN A 104 -34.10 8.28 -8.80
N GLY A 105 -33.74 7.20 -9.52
CA GLY A 105 -34.56 6.66 -10.61
C GLY A 105 -34.44 7.41 -11.95
N VAL A 106 -34.00 8.68 -11.96
CA VAL A 106 -33.81 9.44 -13.20
C VAL A 106 -32.53 9.00 -13.92
N LEU A 107 -32.58 8.95 -15.27
CA LEU A 107 -31.43 8.73 -16.15
C LEU A 107 -30.31 9.77 -15.93
N PRO A 108 -29.04 9.43 -16.24
CA PRO A 108 -27.91 10.35 -16.13
C PRO A 108 -27.99 11.49 -17.17
N THR A 109 -27.25 12.57 -16.90
CA THR A 109 -26.91 13.54 -17.95
C THR A 109 -25.94 12.93 -18.97
N ASP A 110 -25.85 13.51 -20.16
CA ASP A 110 -24.85 13.08 -21.14
C ASP A 110 -23.43 13.38 -20.62
N GLU A 111 -23.30 14.44 -19.81
CA GLU A 111 -22.14 14.87 -19.05
C GLU A 111 -21.68 13.81 -18.02
N ASP A 112 -22.60 13.19 -17.27
CA ASP A 112 -22.29 12.07 -16.37
C ASP A 112 -21.69 10.88 -17.12
N LEU A 113 -22.31 10.50 -18.25
CA LEU A 113 -21.80 9.42 -19.10
C LEU A 113 -20.38 9.74 -19.61
N PHE A 114 -20.10 11.00 -19.94
CA PHE A 114 -18.76 11.45 -20.30
C PHE A 114 -17.77 11.36 -19.13
N ARG A 115 -18.15 11.79 -17.92
CA ARG A 115 -17.31 11.69 -16.71
C ARG A 115 -16.98 10.23 -16.37
N ILE A 116 -17.96 9.32 -16.48
CA ILE A 116 -17.79 7.87 -16.26
C ILE A 116 -16.84 7.26 -17.30
N ILE A 117 -17.07 7.48 -18.60
CA ILE A 117 -16.22 6.89 -19.66
C ILE A 117 -14.79 7.47 -19.60
N SER A 118 -14.65 8.75 -19.26
CA SER A 118 -13.35 9.41 -19.13
C SER A 118 -12.54 8.92 -17.92
N SER A 119 -13.21 8.56 -16.82
CA SER A 119 -12.56 8.19 -15.55
C SER A 119 -12.48 6.69 -15.30
N GLY A 120 -13.32 5.87 -15.96
CA GLY A 120 -13.56 4.48 -15.58
C GLY A 120 -14.44 4.38 -14.32
N VAL A 121 -14.53 3.18 -13.73
CA VAL A 121 -15.23 2.97 -12.44
C VAL A 121 -14.38 2.09 -11.54
N GLU A 122 -13.92 2.63 -10.41
CA GLU A 122 -12.92 1.95 -9.58
C GLU A 122 -13.46 0.76 -8.78
N GLY A 123 -12.60 -0.25 -8.60
CA GLY A 123 -12.95 -1.57 -8.09
C GLY A 123 -13.96 -2.30 -9.00
N THR A 124 -13.84 -2.10 -10.31
CA THR A 124 -14.56 -2.81 -11.38
C THR A 124 -13.64 -2.97 -12.60
N ALA A 125 -14.01 -3.85 -13.54
CA ALA A 125 -13.26 -4.03 -14.78
C ALA A 125 -13.45 -2.90 -15.83
N MET A 126 -14.20 -1.83 -15.54
CA MET A 126 -14.40 -0.70 -16.47
C MET A 126 -13.20 0.26 -16.46
N PRO A 127 -12.38 0.32 -17.53
CA PRO A 127 -11.20 1.19 -17.59
C PRO A 127 -11.56 2.64 -17.89
N PHE A 128 -10.59 3.54 -17.70
CA PHE A 128 -10.65 4.89 -18.23
C PHE A 128 -10.37 4.90 -19.75
N TRP A 129 -11.13 5.68 -20.50
CA TRP A 129 -10.96 5.80 -21.96
C TRP A 129 -10.30 7.12 -22.37
N ASN A 130 -9.19 7.49 -21.70
CA ASN A 130 -8.35 8.61 -22.13
C ASN A 130 -7.60 8.34 -23.45
N THR A 131 -7.54 7.07 -23.88
CA THR A 131 -7.09 6.61 -25.19
C THR A 131 -8.06 6.95 -26.32
N LEU A 132 -9.28 7.42 -25.98
CA LEU A 132 -10.24 8.02 -26.91
C LEU A 132 -10.22 9.55 -26.76
N THR A 133 -10.24 10.25 -27.89
CA THR A 133 -10.42 11.72 -27.93
C THR A 133 -11.76 12.13 -27.31
N SER A 134 -11.94 13.42 -26.97
CA SER A 134 -13.24 13.89 -26.49
C SER A 134 -14.36 13.61 -27.50
N ALA A 135 -14.11 13.83 -28.79
CA ALA A 135 -15.10 13.57 -29.84
C ALA A 135 -15.52 12.09 -29.90
N GLU A 136 -14.57 11.16 -29.84
CA GLU A 136 -14.86 9.71 -29.81
C GLU A 136 -15.64 9.30 -28.55
N ARG A 137 -15.32 9.90 -27.39
CA ARG A 137 -16.09 9.70 -26.15
C ARG A 137 -17.54 10.19 -26.28
N TRP A 138 -17.77 11.34 -26.92
CA TRP A 138 -19.13 11.81 -27.21
C TRP A 138 -19.88 10.92 -28.22
N GLN A 139 -19.21 10.51 -29.30
CA GLN A 139 -19.77 9.60 -30.30
C GLN A 139 -20.29 8.30 -29.66
N VAL A 140 -19.47 7.63 -28.83
CA VAL A 140 -19.88 6.38 -28.18
C VAL A 140 -21.00 6.60 -27.15
N ILE A 141 -21.09 7.77 -26.50
CA ILE A 141 -22.23 8.13 -25.63
C ILE A 141 -23.53 8.20 -26.43
N TYR A 142 -23.55 8.87 -27.58
CA TYR A 142 -24.74 8.93 -28.43
C TYR A 142 -25.19 7.55 -28.91
N TYR A 143 -24.24 6.64 -29.18
CA TYR A 143 -24.57 5.26 -29.48
C TYR A 143 -25.12 4.49 -28.26
N ILE A 144 -24.52 4.64 -27.07
CA ILE A 144 -25.00 4.02 -25.83
C ILE A 144 -26.43 4.48 -25.51
N LYS A 145 -26.75 5.77 -25.72
CA LYS A 145 -28.10 6.34 -25.60
C LYS A 145 -29.13 5.70 -26.55
N THR A 146 -28.72 4.98 -27.60
CA THR A 146 -29.68 4.26 -28.48
C THR A 146 -30.23 2.97 -27.89
N PHE A 147 -29.60 2.40 -26.85
CA PHE A 147 -30.05 1.15 -26.22
C PHE A 147 -31.29 1.31 -25.32
N ASN A 148 -31.65 2.53 -24.92
CA ASN A 148 -32.83 2.82 -24.09
C ASN A 148 -33.58 4.03 -24.70
N SER A 149 -34.88 3.86 -24.98
CA SER A 149 -35.74 4.89 -25.57
C SER A 149 -35.86 6.16 -24.72
N GLU A 150 -35.74 6.03 -23.40
CA GLU A 150 -36.03 7.12 -22.47
C GLU A 150 -34.97 8.24 -22.51
N PHE A 151 -33.78 7.99 -23.07
CA PHE A 151 -32.82 9.06 -23.40
C PHE A 151 -33.34 10.04 -24.46
N LYS A 152 -34.35 9.66 -25.24
CA LYS A 152 -35.08 10.52 -26.19
C LYS A 152 -36.33 11.18 -25.59
N GLY A 153 -36.70 10.79 -24.36
CA GLY A 153 -37.84 11.36 -23.65
C GLY A 153 -37.62 12.83 -23.33
N LYS A 154 -38.67 13.65 -23.44
CA LYS A 154 -38.65 15.08 -23.09
C LYS A 154 -38.78 15.33 -21.57
N GLY A 155 -38.32 14.39 -20.75
CA GLY A 155 -38.19 14.60 -19.31
C GLY A 155 -36.99 15.49 -19.02
N GLU A 156 -37.15 16.47 -18.13
CA GLU A 156 -36.06 17.38 -17.79
C GLU A 156 -35.03 16.65 -16.92
N ARG A 157 -33.91 16.24 -17.54
CA ARG A 157 -32.77 15.57 -16.86
C ARG A 157 -31.92 16.60 -16.12
N SER A 158 -32.54 17.33 -15.20
CA SER A 158 -31.92 18.37 -14.39
C SER A 158 -30.98 17.78 -13.34
N GLU A 159 -29.77 18.33 -13.23
CA GLU A 159 -28.83 17.97 -12.16
C GLU A 159 -29.38 18.45 -10.80
N VAL A 160 -29.25 17.64 -9.74
CA VAL A 160 -29.69 18.02 -8.40
C VAL A 160 -28.78 19.13 -7.87
N ALA A 161 -29.38 20.23 -7.41
CA ALA A 161 -28.66 21.40 -6.93
C ALA A 161 -27.76 21.07 -5.73
N ILE A 162 -26.49 21.47 -5.81
CA ILE A 162 -25.55 21.42 -4.69
C ILE A 162 -25.79 22.64 -3.79
N ALA A 163 -26.87 22.58 -3.02
CA ALA A 163 -27.27 23.59 -2.04
C ALA A 163 -26.53 23.41 -0.70
N GLY A 164 -26.62 24.42 0.18
CA GLY A 164 -26.23 24.33 1.59
C GLY A 164 -24.73 24.12 1.90
N LYS A 165 -23.82 24.31 0.94
CA LYS A 165 -22.39 23.99 1.11
C LYS A 165 -21.76 24.75 2.29
N SER A 166 -21.46 24.01 3.36
CA SER A 166 -20.72 24.47 4.54
C SER A 166 -19.23 24.10 4.46
N ALA A 167 -18.43 24.66 5.35
CA ALA A 167 -17.02 24.27 5.49
C ALA A 167 -16.86 23.09 6.46
N SER A 168 -15.98 22.15 6.11
CA SER A 168 -15.63 21.03 6.98
C SER A 168 -14.99 21.53 8.29
N SER A 169 -15.44 20.98 9.42
CA SER A 169 -15.05 21.41 10.76
C SER A 169 -15.16 20.25 11.76
N THR A 170 -14.48 20.34 12.90
CA THR A 170 -14.51 19.30 13.93
C THR A 170 -15.93 18.99 14.41
N ASP A 171 -16.79 20.00 14.56
CA ASP A 171 -18.17 19.80 15.02
C ASP A 171 -19.10 19.32 13.89
N SER A 172 -18.84 19.74 12.64
CA SER A 172 -19.47 19.13 11.46
C SER A 172 -19.16 17.63 11.36
N ILE A 173 -17.92 17.23 11.62
CA ILE A 173 -17.48 15.83 11.59
C ILE A 173 -18.15 15.03 12.72
N LYS A 174 -18.24 15.57 13.95
CA LYS A 174 -19.00 14.96 15.06
C LYS A 174 -20.49 14.80 14.72
N ARG A 175 -21.13 15.81 14.13
CA ARG A 175 -22.52 15.74 13.68
C ARG A 175 -22.69 14.67 12.60
N GLY A 176 -21.78 14.61 11.63
CA GLY A 176 -21.73 13.57 10.60
C GLY A 176 -21.55 12.16 11.15
N GLN A 177 -20.70 11.96 12.16
CA GLN A 177 -20.53 10.67 12.84
C GLN A 177 -21.81 10.22 13.53
N LYS A 178 -22.50 11.14 14.22
CA LYS A 178 -23.81 10.87 14.84
C LYS A 178 -24.85 10.50 13.79
N LEU A 179 -24.92 11.27 12.70
CA LEU A 179 -25.79 11.01 11.56
C LEU A 179 -25.53 9.66 10.89
N PHE A 180 -24.27 9.23 10.77
CA PHE A 180 -23.89 7.95 10.17
C PHE A 180 -24.46 6.74 10.96
N LYS A 181 -24.69 6.90 12.27
CA LYS A 181 -25.43 5.94 13.10
C LYS A 181 -26.95 6.15 13.03
N GLU A 182 -27.43 7.39 13.15
CA GLU A 182 -28.87 7.73 13.12
C GLU A 182 -29.55 7.33 11.79
N ALA A 183 -28.90 7.64 10.66
CA ALA A 183 -29.32 7.28 9.30
C ALA A 183 -28.97 5.81 8.93
N LYS A 184 -28.53 5.01 9.91
CA LYS A 184 -28.27 3.56 9.79
C LYS A 184 -27.21 3.14 8.77
N CYS A 185 -26.33 4.06 8.34
CA CYS A 185 -25.25 3.76 7.38
C CYS A 185 -24.35 2.63 7.88
N ILE A 186 -24.12 2.55 9.20
CA ILE A 186 -23.40 1.47 9.89
C ILE A 186 -23.95 0.05 9.60
N LEU A 187 -25.22 -0.11 9.24
CA LEU A 187 -25.79 -1.45 8.98
C LEU A 187 -25.18 -2.10 7.73
N CYS A 188 -24.78 -1.30 6.74
CA CYS A 188 -24.10 -1.77 5.53
C CYS A 188 -22.59 -1.51 5.60
N HIS A 189 -22.19 -0.31 6.07
CA HIS A 189 -20.80 0.14 6.05
C HIS A 189 -20.00 -0.18 7.31
N GLY A 190 -20.61 -0.66 8.39
CA GLY A 190 -19.93 -0.92 9.67
C GLY A 190 -19.63 0.35 10.46
N GLU A 191 -19.15 0.20 11.70
CA GLU A 191 -18.84 1.31 12.63
C GLU A 191 -17.73 2.23 12.09
N GLU A 192 -16.62 1.63 11.64
CA GLU A 192 -15.44 2.31 11.07
C GLU A 192 -15.59 2.60 9.55
N GLY A 193 -16.76 2.32 8.96
CA GLY A 193 -17.02 2.53 7.53
C GLY A 193 -16.41 1.47 6.58
N ARG A 194 -15.85 0.38 7.11
CA ARG A 194 -15.06 -0.62 6.36
C ARG A 194 -15.86 -1.47 5.36
N GLY A 195 -17.19 -1.42 5.39
CA GLY A 195 -18.07 -2.23 4.53
C GLY A 195 -18.37 -3.62 5.10
N ASP A 196 -18.20 -3.79 6.41
CA ASP A 196 -18.33 -4.99 7.22
C ASP A 196 -19.62 -5.01 8.07
N GLY A 197 -20.51 -4.02 7.88
CA GLY A 197 -21.77 -3.89 8.62
C GLY A 197 -22.66 -5.13 8.56
N ALA A 198 -23.47 -5.33 9.60
CA ALA A 198 -24.24 -6.55 9.85
C ALA A 198 -25.12 -7.02 8.67
N LEU A 199 -25.66 -6.10 7.86
CA LEU A 199 -26.39 -6.47 6.64
C LEU A 199 -25.45 -7.01 5.57
N THR A 200 -24.30 -6.37 5.33
CA THR A 200 -23.31 -6.86 4.34
C THR A 200 -22.80 -8.26 4.67
N THR A 201 -22.55 -8.55 5.96
CA THR A 201 -22.07 -9.87 6.41
C THR A 201 -23.18 -10.93 6.44
N THR A 202 -24.37 -10.60 6.94
CA THR A 202 -25.51 -11.55 6.97
C THR A 202 -26.02 -11.86 5.56
N LEU A 203 -26.15 -10.86 4.68
CA LEU A 203 -26.62 -11.04 3.31
C LEU A 203 -25.63 -11.83 2.45
N LYS A 204 -24.30 -11.74 2.70
CA LYS A 204 -23.30 -12.64 2.09
C LYS A 204 -23.53 -14.09 2.50
N LYS A 205 -23.78 -14.36 3.80
CA LYS A 205 -23.88 -15.74 4.33
C LYS A 205 -25.26 -16.39 4.15
N GLN A 206 -26.35 -15.63 3.93
CA GLN A 206 -27.70 -16.18 3.82
C GLN A 206 -28.36 -16.06 2.43
N TRP A 207 -28.22 -14.92 1.74
CA TRP A 207 -29.07 -14.58 0.58
C TRP A 207 -28.32 -14.33 -0.74
N ASP A 208 -26.99 -14.51 -0.76
CA ASP A 208 -26.08 -14.34 -1.92
C ASP A 208 -26.35 -13.06 -2.76
N LEU A 209 -26.63 -11.94 -2.09
CA LEU A 209 -26.93 -10.68 -2.78
C LEU A 209 -25.65 -10.03 -3.33
N PRO A 210 -25.61 -9.60 -4.61
CA PRO A 210 -24.41 -9.11 -5.29
C PRO A 210 -23.99 -7.67 -4.89
N PHE A 211 -24.32 -7.24 -3.68
CA PHE A 211 -24.21 -5.86 -3.21
C PHE A 211 -23.30 -5.73 -1.98
N LYS A 212 -22.00 -5.97 -2.19
CA LYS A 212 -20.94 -5.72 -1.19
C LYS A 212 -20.82 -4.21 -0.94
N ALA A 213 -20.98 -3.76 0.30
CA ALA A 213 -20.68 -2.37 0.69
C ALA A 213 -19.18 -2.07 0.45
N ARG A 214 -18.89 -0.88 -0.09
CA ARG A 214 -17.50 -0.39 -0.22
C ARG A 214 -16.93 -0.06 1.15
N ASP A 215 -15.63 -0.30 1.30
CA ASP A 215 -14.83 0.29 2.37
C ASP A 215 -14.75 1.80 2.11
N LEU A 216 -15.22 2.61 3.06
CA LEU A 216 -15.22 4.07 2.99
C LEU A 216 -13.90 4.68 3.44
N THR A 217 -13.00 3.90 4.05
CA THR A 217 -11.63 4.37 4.33
C THR A 217 -10.83 4.52 3.03
N GLN A 218 -11.04 3.64 2.06
CA GLN A 218 -10.36 3.63 0.76
C GLN A 218 -10.99 4.64 -0.23
N SER A 219 -10.57 5.91 -0.21
CA SER A 219 -11.28 6.98 -0.95
C SER A 219 -11.34 6.75 -2.48
N TRP A 220 -10.35 6.08 -3.06
CA TRP A 220 -10.30 5.78 -4.50
C TRP A 220 -11.40 4.80 -4.94
N MET A 221 -11.96 4.00 -4.03
CA MET A 221 -13.04 3.05 -4.32
C MET A 221 -14.42 3.70 -4.49
N PHE A 222 -14.50 5.03 -4.32
CA PHE A 222 -15.73 5.82 -4.37
C PHE A 222 -16.15 6.04 -5.83
N LYS A 223 -17.12 5.22 -6.29
CA LYS A 223 -17.57 5.19 -7.69
C LYS A 223 -18.00 6.55 -8.26
N GLY A 224 -18.50 7.45 -7.42
CA GLY A 224 -18.97 8.79 -7.81
C GLY A 224 -17.91 9.89 -7.79
N GLY A 225 -16.69 9.60 -7.34
CA GLY A 225 -15.67 10.60 -6.95
C GLY A 225 -15.51 10.70 -5.43
N ASN A 226 -14.39 11.29 -4.98
CA ASN A 226 -13.92 11.26 -3.59
C ASN A 226 -13.74 12.65 -2.95
N THR A 227 -14.25 13.72 -3.59
CA THR A 227 -14.37 15.05 -2.95
C THR A 227 -15.65 15.13 -2.12
N GLU A 228 -15.71 16.07 -1.17
CA GLU A 228 -16.88 16.26 -0.29
C GLU A 228 -18.17 16.50 -1.09
N GLU A 229 -18.09 17.21 -2.22
CA GLU A 229 -19.18 17.39 -3.20
C GLU A 229 -19.62 16.09 -3.89
N ASP A 230 -18.71 15.15 -4.12
CA ASP A 230 -19.01 13.87 -4.78
C ASP A 230 -19.65 12.89 -3.81
N ILE A 231 -19.24 12.94 -2.54
CA ILE A 231 -19.86 12.21 -1.43
C ILE A 231 -21.27 12.78 -1.19
N TYR A 232 -21.41 14.09 -1.06
CA TYR A 232 -22.70 14.78 -0.93
C TYR A 232 -23.64 14.44 -2.08
N ARG A 233 -23.15 14.49 -3.33
CA ARG A 233 -23.92 14.06 -4.51
C ARG A 233 -24.36 12.60 -4.39
N THR A 234 -23.47 11.69 -4.02
CA THR A 234 -23.78 10.25 -3.89
C THR A 234 -24.85 9.98 -2.82
N VAL A 235 -24.77 10.66 -1.67
CA VAL A 235 -25.77 10.59 -0.58
C VAL A 235 -27.12 11.21 -1.02
N THR A 236 -27.08 12.25 -1.85
CA THR A 236 -28.28 12.99 -2.29
C THR A 236 -28.98 12.32 -3.49
N THR A 237 -28.27 11.71 -4.43
CA THR A 237 -28.87 11.09 -5.64
C THR A 237 -29.18 9.61 -5.48
N GLY A 238 -28.43 8.89 -4.64
CA GLY A 238 -28.55 7.44 -4.47
C GLY A 238 -28.00 6.62 -5.65
N LEU A 239 -27.70 5.35 -5.37
CA LEU A 239 -27.16 4.39 -6.33
C LEU A 239 -28.28 3.40 -6.77
N ASN A 240 -28.90 3.64 -7.94
CA ASN A 240 -29.96 2.78 -8.51
C ASN A 240 -29.53 1.29 -8.54
N GLU A 241 -30.47 0.33 -8.38
CA GLU A 241 -30.20 -1.11 -8.08
C GLU A 241 -29.21 -1.35 -6.92
N THR A 242 -29.30 -0.61 -5.82
CA THR A 242 -28.63 -0.98 -4.57
C THR A 242 -29.49 -0.58 -3.37
N PRO A 243 -29.23 -1.13 -2.17
CA PRO A 243 -29.82 -0.62 -0.92
C PRO A 243 -29.42 0.82 -0.56
N MET A 244 -28.42 1.42 -1.23
CA MET A 244 -28.01 2.81 -1.03
C MET A 244 -28.91 3.75 -1.85
N GLY A 245 -30.13 3.99 -1.34
CA GLY A 245 -31.06 4.98 -1.89
C GLY A 245 -30.61 6.43 -1.67
N SER A 246 -31.47 7.36 -2.10
CA SER A 246 -31.38 8.78 -1.78
C SER A 246 -31.64 9.02 -0.29
N TYR A 247 -30.86 9.90 0.32
CA TYR A 247 -31.11 10.45 1.66
C TYR A 247 -31.68 11.87 1.59
N ALA A 248 -31.99 12.41 0.41
CA ALA A 248 -32.52 13.78 0.25
C ALA A 248 -33.86 13.98 0.96
N ASP A 249 -34.72 12.95 0.97
CA ASP A 249 -36.03 12.98 1.64
C ASP A 249 -35.95 12.72 3.15
N TYR A 250 -34.78 12.34 3.67
CA TYR A 250 -34.57 11.89 5.05
C TYR A 250 -33.62 12.78 5.86
N LEU A 251 -32.73 13.52 5.21
CA LEU A 251 -31.70 14.36 5.81
C LEU A 251 -31.69 15.75 5.15
N THR A 252 -31.57 16.80 5.96
CA THR A 252 -31.41 18.18 5.46
C THR A 252 -30.12 18.33 4.64
N ASP A 253 -30.03 19.37 3.79
CA ASP A 253 -28.80 19.63 3.01
C ASP A 253 -27.58 19.78 3.94
N GLU A 254 -27.75 20.48 5.07
CA GLU A 254 -26.74 20.67 6.11
C GLU A 254 -26.33 19.33 6.76
N ASP A 255 -27.27 18.46 7.12
CA ASP A 255 -26.98 17.12 7.63
C ASP A 255 -26.26 16.25 6.57
N ARG A 256 -26.62 16.35 5.28
CA ARG A 256 -25.94 15.61 4.19
C ARG A 256 -24.52 16.14 3.98
N TRP A 257 -24.25 17.44 4.20
CA TRP A 257 -22.88 17.98 4.26
C TRP A 257 -22.10 17.48 5.47
N HIS A 258 -22.68 17.52 6.67
CA HIS A 258 -22.05 16.97 7.87
C HIS A 258 -21.67 15.50 7.70
N LEU A 259 -22.58 14.68 7.18
CA LEU A 259 -22.34 13.27 6.86
C LEU A 259 -21.21 13.11 5.83
N SER A 260 -21.15 13.97 4.82
CA SER A 260 -20.10 13.95 3.79
C SER A 260 -18.72 14.33 4.35
N HIS A 261 -18.66 15.31 5.25
CA HIS A 261 -17.44 15.69 5.98
C HIS A 261 -16.95 14.54 6.88
N TYR A 262 -17.86 13.83 7.57
CA TYR A 262 -17.49 12.62 8.33
C TYR A 262 -16.95 11.51 7.44
N VAL A 263 -17.65 11.17 6.35
CA VAL A 263 -17.21 10.12 5.40
C VAL A 263 -15.87 10.48 4.75
N LYS A 264 -15.61 11.77 4.44
CA LYS A 264 -14.28 12.19 3.99
C LYS A 264 -13.22 12.08 5.10
N SER A 265 -13.56 12.38 6.35
CA SER A 265 -12.62 12.34 7.49
C SER A 265 -12.16 10.93 7.90
N ILE A 266 -12.98 9.90 7.68
CA ILE A 266 -12.57 8.50 7.85
C ILE A 266 -11.84 7.92 6.63
N SER A 267 -11.87 8.64 5.49
CA SER A 267 -11.20 8.24 4.26
C SER A 267 -9.77 8.76 4.16
N HIS A 268 -8.87 7.97 3.56
CA HIS A 268 -7.57 8.42 3.10
C HIS A 268 -7.46 8.31 1.59
N ASP A 269 -6.69 9.22 1.00
CA ASP A 269 -6.32 9.18 -0.42
C ASP A 269 -5.02 8.37 -0.59
N MET A 270 -4.94 7.51 -1.60
CA MET A 270 -3.83 6.54 -1.72
C MET A 270 -2.46 7.23 -1.91
N LYS A 271 -1.51 6.93 -1.01
CA LYS A 271 -0.16 7.54 -1.00
C LYS A 271 0.89 6.57 -1.55
N THR A 272 1.11 6.63 -2.87
CA THR A 272 2.13 5.84 -3.54
C THR A 272 3.40 6.65 -3.84
N ASP A 273 4.55 5.97 -3.78
CA ASP A 273 5.86 6.42 -4.24
C ASP A 273 6.45 5.29 -5.09
N VAL A 274 7.27 5.63 -6.08
CA VAL A 274 8.02 4.67 -6.90
C VAL A 274 9.17 4.03 -6.10
N VAL A 275 9.65 4.71 -5.05
CA VAL A 275 10.77 4.26 -4.21
C VAL A 275 10.39 4.14 -2.72
N LEU A 276 10.32 2.91 -2.23
CA LEU A 276 10.32 2.60 -0.80
C LEU A 276 11.73 2.83 -0.23
N LYS A 277 11.84 3.71 0.76
CA LYS A 277 13.06 3.90 1.55
C LYS A 277 13.01 2.99 2.77
N SER A 278 13.97 2.08 2.90
CA SER A 278 14.20 1.36 4.15
C SER A 278 15.08 2.22 5.05
N LYS A 279 14.53 2.63 6.20
CA LYS A 279 15.22 3.50 7.16
C LYS A 279 16.23 2.70 7.97
N LEU A 280 17.42 3.26 8.19
CA LEU A 280 18.42 2.65 9.08
C LEU A 280 17.97 2.78 10.54
N VAL A 281 18.12 1.71 11.31
CA VAL A 281 17.91 1.64 12.75
C VAL A 281 19.21 1.19 13.43
N ASP A 282 19.56 1.85 14.53
CA ASP A 282 20.66 1.43 15.40
C ASP A 282 20.14 0.36 16.39
N GLY A 283 20.77 -0.81 16.42
CA GLY A 283 20.36 -1.95 17.24
C GLY A 283 19.38 -2.92 16.57
N ASN A 284 18.56 -3.60 17.36
CA ASN A 284 17.67 -4.67 16.92
C ASN A 284 16.49 -4.13 16.09
N LEU A 285 15.96 -4.97 15.20
CA LEU A 285 14.72 -4.69 14.47
C LEU A 285 13.48 -4.97 15.35
N PRO A 286 12.30 -4.38 15.02
CA PRO A 286 11.07 -4.54 15.80
C PRO A 286 10.67 -5.99 16.09
N SER A 287 10.06 -6.22 17.25
CA SER A 287 9.67 -7.58 17.69
C SER A 287 8.32 -8.08 17.13
N GLY A 288 7.75 -7.37 16.16
CA GLY A 288 6.51 -7.77 15.49
C GLY A 288 5.85 -6.67 14.65
N PRO A 289 4.72 -6.97 13.98
CA PRO A 289 3.90 -5.98 13.30
C PRO A 289 3.29 -4.92 14.24
N GLU A 290 3.13 -5.24 15.52
CA GLU A 290 2.54 -4.38 16.55
C GLU A 290 3.49 -3.36 17.19
N ASP A 291 4.76 -3.34 16.77
CA ASP A 291 5.80 -2.48 17.37
C ASP A 291 5.61 -0.99 17.04
N ALA A 292 5.62 -0.14 18.07
CA ALA A 292 5.41 1.30 17.96
C ALA A 292 6.45 2.02 17.08
N VAL A 293 7.62 1.43 16.81
CA VAL A 293 8.59 1.98 15.85
C VAL A 293 7.96 2.17 14.47
N TRP A 294 7.02 1.31 14.07
CA TRP A 294 6.36 1.37 12.76
C TRP A 294 5.49 2.62 12.56
N ASP A 295 5.04 3.28 13.62
CA ASP A 295 4.24 4.52 13.50
C ASP A 295 5.11 5.73 13.11
N ALA A 296 6.41 5.68 13.38
CA ALA A 296 7.37 6.69 12.95
C ALA A 296 7.88 6.50 11.50
N ILE A 297 7.40 5.48 10.78
CA ILE A 297 7.88 5.10 9.44
C ILE A 297 6.82 5.36 8.38
N GLY A 298 7.20 6.13 7.35
CA GLY A 298 6.36 6.39 6.19
C GLY A 298 6.05 5.10 5.43
N ALA A 299 4.77 4.77 5.32
CA ALA A 299 4.29 3.68 4.47
C ALA A 299 4.18 4.13 3.00
N VAL A 300 4.52 3.23 2.09
CA VAL A 300 4.20 3.36 0.66
C VAL A 300 2.99 2.47 0.38
N GLU A 301 1.92 3.04 -0.16
CA GLU A 301 0.70 2.33 -0.53
C GLU A 301 0.74 1.98 -2.01
N LEU A 302 0.67 0.69 -2.32
CA LEU A 302 0.76 0.14 -3.67
C LEU A 302 -0.61 -0.34 -4.14
N PRO A 303 -0.98 -0.09 -5.41
CA PRO A 303 -2.18 -0.63 -6.00
C PRO A 303 -1.97 -2.10 -6.35
N LEU A 304 -3.04 -2.88 -6.26
CA LEU A 304 -3.08 -4.26 -6.70
C LEU A 304 -4.12 -4.43 -7.80
N ALA A 305 -3.75 -5.16 -8.86
CA ALA A 305 -4.63 -5.57 -9.94
C ALA A 305 -4.72 -7.10 -9.98
N GLY A 306 -5.79 -7.65 -10.53
CA GLY A 306 -5.91 -9.10 -10.69
C GLY A 306 -4.91 -9.65 -11.72
N GLN A 307 -4.42 -10.87 -11.49
CA GLN A 307 -3.57 -11.60 -12.44
C GLN A 307 -4.38 -12.09 -13.67
N ILE A 308 -4.20 -11.40 -14.81
CA ILE A 308 -4.92 -11.66 -16.07
C ILE A 308 -4.12 -12.42 -17.16
N ILE A 309 -2.85 -12.74 -16.92
CA ILE A 309 -1.98 -13.42 -17.90
C ILE A 309 -2.15 -14.95 -17.84
N ALA A 310 -2.08 -15.53 -16.64
CA ALA A 310 -2.26 -16.96 -16.43
C ALA A 310 -3.76 -17.32 -16.44
N SER A 311 -4.06 -18.55 -16.83
CA SER A 311 -5.41 -19.14 -16.66
C SER A 311 -5.48 -19.91 -15.33
N PRO A 312 -6.59 -19.82 -14.57
CA PRO A 312 -7.75 -18.96 -14.80
C PRO A 312 -7.42 -17.48 -14.55
N ARG A 313 -7.88 -16.59 -15.44
CA ARG A 313 -7.64 -15.15 -15.36
C ARG A 313 -8.50 -14.54 -14.26
N PHE A 314 -7.90 -13.68 -13.44
CA PHE A 314 -8.54 -13.02 -12.33
C PHE A 314 -8.54 -11.50 -12.58
N TRP A 315 -9.72 -10.89 -12.69
CA TRP A 315 -9.88 -9.48 -13.10
C TRP A 315 -10.24 -8.54 -11.95
N THR A 316 -10.82 -9.10 -10.88
CA THR A 316 -11.52 -8.37 -9.83
C THR A 316 -11.13 -8.98 -8.47
N PRO A 317 -9.90 -8.74 -7.99
CA PRO A 317 -9.47 -9.19 -6.68
C PRO A 317 -10.26 -8.52 -5.56
N SER A 318 -10.31 -9.18 -4.41
CA SER A 318 -10.76 -8.63 -3.13
C SER A 318 -9.88 -7.44 -2.70
N SER A 319 -8.58 -7.72 -2.56
CA SER A 319 -7.51 -6.80 -2.20
C SER A 319 -7.14 -5.94 -3.40
N ASN A 320 -7.36 -4.64 -3.27
CA ASN A 320 -7.09 -3.64 -4.32
C ASN A 320 -5.87 -2.75 -4.02
N SER A 321 -5.30 -2.85 -2.81
CA SER A 321 -4.09 -2.16 -2.40
C SER A 321 -3.36 -2.93 -1.30
N ILE A 322 -2.09 -2.62 -1.09
CA ILE A 322 -1.26 -3.09 0.03
C ILE A 322 -0.27 -1.99 0.43
N ARG A 323 -0.10 -1.74 1.73
CA ARG A 323 0.93 -0.85 2.26
C ARG A 323 2.19 -1.64 2.58
N ILE A 324 3.33 -1.00 2.41
CA ILE A 324 4.63 -1.51 2.83
C ILE A 324 5.42 -0.42 3.56
N LYS A 325 5.96 -0.78 4.73
CA LYS A 325 7.00 -0.04 5.47
C LYS A 325 8.27 -0.89 5.48
N SER A 326 9.45 -0.29 5.64
CA SER A 326 10.70 -1.06 5.82
C SER A 326 11.69 -0.36 6.74
N LEU A 327 12.38 -1.19 7.52
CA LEU A 327 13.46 -0.84 8.44
C LEU A 327 14.61 -1.82 8.22
N TYR A 328 15.85 -1.39 8.43
CA TYR A 328 17.01 -2.27 8.34
C TYR A 328 18.12 -1.84 9.32
N ASN A 329 18.98 -2.76 9.73
CA ASN A 329 20.10 -2.48 10.64
C ASN A 329 21.47 -2.86 10.02
N GLY A 330 22.43 -3.35 10.81
CA GLY A 330 23.71 -3.83 10.29
C GLY A 330 23.63 -5.13 9.48
N GLU A 331 22.63 -5.98 9.77
CA GLU A 331 22.62 -7.40 9.39
C GLU A 331 21.33 -7.84 8.70
N ASN A 332 20.19 -7.32 9.15
CA ASN A 332 18.84 -7.72 8.74
C ASN A 332 18.06 -6.56 8.11
N ILE A 333 17.03 -6.89 7.32
CA ILE A 333 16.00 -5.98 6.82
C ILE A 333 14.62 -6.54 7.13
N ALA A 334 13.75 -5.68 7.66
CA ALA A 334 12.35 -5.95 7.93
C ALA A 334 11.44 -5.20 6.96
N PHE A 335 10.31 -5.84 6.64
CA PHE A 335 9.20 -5.29 5.89
C PHE A 335 7.92 -5.51 6.70
N LEU A 336 7.14 -4.46 6.94
CA LEU A 336 5.77 -4.58 7.42
C LEU A 336 4.82 -4.41 6.24
N LEU A 337 3.99 -5.43 6.02
CA LEU A 337 3.02 -5.53 4.94
C LEU A 337 1.61 -5.42 5.52
N GLU A 338 0.83 -4.43 5.10
CA GLU A 338 -0.53 -4.21 5.61
C GLU A 338 -1.56 -4.18 4.47
N TRP A 339 -2.59 -5.03 4.54
CA TRP A 339 -3.72 -4.99 3.61
C TRP A 339 -5.06 -5.26 4.30
N ASP A 340 -6.13 -4.82 3.65
CA ASP A 340 -7.47 -4.87 4.21
C ASP A 340 -8.18 -6.18 3.81
N ASP A 341 -8.43 -7.03 4.80
CA ASP A 341 -9.20 -8.27 4.66
C ASP A 341 -10.26 -8.32 5.76
N ARG A 342 -11.54 -8.35 5.35
CA ARG A 342 -12.70 -8.32 6.27
C ARG A 342 -12.93 -9.65 6.99
N THR A 343 -12.06 -10.61 6.76
CA THR A 343 -12.22 -12.01 7.13
C THR A 343 -10.88 -12.58 7.62
N ASN A 344 -10.96 -13.73 8.30
CA ASN A 344 -9.81 -14.49 8.78
C ASN A 344 -10.21 -15.97 8.86
N GLU A 345 -10.70 -16.53 7.74
CA GLU A 345 -11.19 -17.91 7.65
C GLU A 345 -10.10 -18.78 6.98
N GLN A 346 -9.19 -19.36 7.78
CA GLN A 346 -7.98 -20.05 7.28
C GLN A 346 -8.15 -21.56 7.12
N GLY A 347 -7.82 -22.08 5.93
CA GLY A 347 -7.83 -23.52 5.64
C GLY A 347 -6.63 -24.02 4.81
N GLU A 348 -6.49 -25.34 4.75
CA GLU A 348 -5.37 -26.04 4.09
C GLU A 348 -5.32 -25.81 2.56
N ILE A 349 -6.47 -25.50 1.94
CA ILE A 349 -6.55 -25.17 0.50
C ILE A 349 -6.59 -23.65 0.28
N TYR A 350 -7.51 -22.96 0.94
CA TYR A 350 -7.69 -21.51 0.84
C TYR A 350 -7.34 -20.86 2.17
N SER A 351 -6.39 -19.94 2.15
CA SER A 351 -5.94 -19.18 3.31
C SER A 351 -5.20 -17.94 2.82
N ASP A 352 -5.27 -16.87 3.60
CA ASP A 352 -4.74 -15.57 3.24
C ASP A 352 -3.21 -15.63 3.18
N ALA A 353 -2.62 -14.99 2.18
CA ALA A 353 -1.19 -15.09 1.88
C ALA A 353 -0.65 -13.80 1.28
N VAL A 354 0.65 -13.55 1.48
CA VAL A 354 1.37 -12.44 0.86
C VAL A 354 2.74 -12.91 0.37
N ALA A 355 3.13 -12.46 -0.82
CA ALA A 355 4.45 -12.73 -1.39
C ALA A 355 5.16 -11.44 -1.74
N LEU A 356 6.36 -11.25 -1.17
CA LEU A 356 7.30 -10.21 -1.56
C LEU A 356 8.34 -10.80 -2.51
N GLN A 357 8.47 -10.21 -3.70
CA GLN A 357 9.24 -10.76 -4.82
C GLN A 357 10.35 -9.81 -5.26
N PHE A 358 11.57 -10.34 -5.41
CA PHE A 358 12.76 -9.63 -5.88
C PHE A 358 13.39 -10.33 -7.10
N PRO A 359 14.07 -9.63 -8.03
CA PRO A 359 14.94 -10.27 -9.01
C PRO A 359 16.12 -10.98 -8.33
N THR A 360 16.48 -12.21 -8.74
CA THR A 360 17.66 -12.92 -8.18
C THR A 360 19.01 -12.28 -8.53
N LYS A 361 18.99 -11.20 -9.31
CA LYS A 361 20.09 -10.29 -9.57
C LYS A 361 19.55 -8.90 -9.88
N ILE A 362 20.17 -7.86 -9.32
CA ILE A 362 19.90 -6.47 -9.71
C ILE A 362 20.42 -6.25 -11.14
N TYR A 363 19.53 -5.86 -12.06
CA TYR A 363 19.84 -5.57 -13.46
C TYR A 363 20.01 -4.06 -13.66
N GLU A 364 20.85 -3.66 -14.63
CA GLU A 364 21.10 -2.25 -14.93
C GLU A 364 20.07 -1.66 -15.92
N GLY A 365 19.80 -0.36 -15.76
CA GLY A 365 18.87 0.39 -16.61
C GLY A 365 17.41 -0.06 -16.47
N GLN A 366 16.70 -0.13 -17.61
CA GLN A 366 15.29 -0.54 -17.66
C GLN A 366 15.09 -2.06 -17.69
N GLN A 367 16.16 -2.85 -17.65
CA GLN A 367 16.03 -4.31 -17.67
C GLN A 367 15.46 -4.82 -16.34
N LYS A 368 14.30 -5.48 -16.37
CA LYS A 368 13.73 -6.22 -15.25
C LYS A 368 13.28 -7.62 -15.69
N PRO A 369 13.08 -8.59 -14.77
CA PRO A 369 12.26 -9.77 -15.04
C PRO A 369 10.80 -9.38 -15.30
N TYR A 370 9.97 -10.29 -15.78
CA TYR A 370 8.51 -10.05 -15.74
C TYR A 370 8.00 -9.98 -14.28
N PHE A 371 7.10 -9.04 -13.98
CA PHE A 371 6.70 -8.74 -12.59
C PHE A 371 5.85 -9.83 -11.93
N ALA A 372 5.19 -10.70 -12.71
CA ALA A 372 4.57 -11.90 -12.16
C ALA A 372 5.48 -13.12 -12.37
N MET A 373 6.33 -13.39 -11.37
CA MET A 373 7.14 -14.61 -11.25
C MET A 373 8.28 -14.77 -12.27
N GLY A 374 8.78 -13.66 -12.84
CA GLY A 374 9.94 -13.65 -13.73
C GLY A 374 9.68 -14.25 -15.11
N ASP A 375 10.77 -14.58 -15.80
CA ASP A 375 10.76 -15.15 -17.15
C ASP A 375 11.87 -16.21 -17.32
N SER A 376 12.01 -16.78 -18.52
CA SER A 376 12.96 -17.86 -18.77
C SER A 376 14.44 -17.43 -18.70
N GLY A 377 14.74 -16.15 -18.91
CA GLY A 377 16.09 -15.59 -18.82
C GLY A 377 16.38 -14.88 -17.50
N LYS A 378 15.34 -14.37 -16.82
CA LYS A 378 15.46 -13.57 -15.60
C LYS A 378 14.62 -14.16 -14.47
N GLY A 379 15.31 -14.68 -13.46
CA GLY A 379 14.67 -15.26 -12.29
C GLY A 379 14.21 -14.23 -11.28
N VAL A 380 13.32 -14.66 -10.39
CA VAL A 380 12.94 -13.96 -9.16
C VAL A 380 13.00 -14.89 -7.95
N GLU A 381 13.25 -14.30 -6.79
CA GLU A 381 13.04 -14.83 -5.45
C GLU A 381 11.65 -14.39 -4.96
N LEU A 382 10.99 -15.22 -4.15
CA LEU A 382 9.71 -14.93 -3.50
C LEU A 382 9.79 -15.32 -2.03
N LEU A 383 9.55 -14.37 -1.13
CA LEU A 383 9.31 -14.59 0.29
C LEU A 383 7.80 -14.72 0.47
N HIS A 384 7.28 -15.93 0.68
CA HIS A 384 5.84 -16.21 0.70
C HIS A 384 5.35 -16.60 2.11
N TRP A 385 4.64 -15.68 2.75
CA TRP A 385 3.90 -15.91 3.99
C TRP A 385 2.48 -16.41 3.70
N ARG A 386 1.93 -17.22 4.61
CA ARG A 386 0.56 -17.72 4.58
C ARG A 386 0.04 -17.95 6.00
N ALA A 387 -1.16 -17.45 6.30
CA ALA A 387 -1.74 -17.50 7.65
C ALA A 387 -1.91 -18.94 8.19
N HIS A 388 -2.39 -19.87 7.36
CA HIS A 388 -2.55 -21.27 7.77
C HIS A 388 -1.20 -21.96 8.08
N ASP A 389 -0.15 -21.66 7.32
CA ASP A 389 1.19 -22.22 7.57
C ASP A 389 1.75 -21.71 8.91
N GLU A 390 1.55 -20.42 9.23
CA GLU A 390 1.92 -19.85 10.54
C GLU A 390 1.09 -20.43 11.69
N ALA A 391 -0.22 -20.60 11.50
CA ALA A 391 -1.11 -21.14 12.54
C ALA A 391 -0.76 -22.59 12.94
N VAL A 392 -0.38 -23.43 11.97
CA VAL A 392 0.09 -24.80 12.24
C VAL A 392 1.42 -24.79 13.02
N LEU A 393 2.38 -23.95 12.61
CA LEU A 393 3.68 -23.81 13.29
C LEU A 393 3.58 -23.12 14.67
N ALA A 394 2.51 -22.36 14.92
CA ALA A 394 2.19 -21.83 16.25
C ALA A 394 1.61 -22.93 17.16
N ALA A 395 0.67 -23.73 16.66
CA ALA A 395 0.08 -24.84 17.41
C ALA A 395 1.13 -25.90 17.81
N GLN A 396 2.00 -26.29 16.87
CA GLN A 396 3.07 -27.26 17.12
C GLN A 396 4.09 -26.78 18.17
N ARG A 397 4.33 -25.46 18.27
CA ARG A 397 5.20 -24.92 19.33
C ARG A 397 4.50 -24.94 20.68
N ALA A 398 3.23 -24.53 20.75
CA ALA A 398 2.46 -24.63 22.00
C ALA A 398 2.31 -26.09 22.50
N GLU A 399 2.27 -27.07 21.59
CA GLU A 399 2.27 -28.50 21.95
C GLU A 399 3.64 -28.94 22.53
N ASN A 400 4.75 -28.55 21.91
CA ASN A 400 6.09 -28.82 22.43
C ASN A 400 6.37 -28.10 23.77
N ASP A 401 6.03 -26.82 23.86
CA ASP A 401 6.21 -26.00 25.07
C ASP A 401 5.47 -26.63 26.27
N ASN A 402 4.27 -27.20 26.04
CA ASN A 402 3.54 -27.95 27.08
C ASN A 402 4.26 -29.26 27.47
N ILE A 403 4.78 -30.02 26.51
CA ILE A 403 5.48 -31.29 26.77
C ILE A 403 6.77 -31.04 27.59
N GLU A 404 7.51 -29.97 27.31
CA GLU A 404 8.69 -29.59 28.11
C GLU A 404 8.30 -29.17 29.54
N THR A 405 7.09 -28.65 29.77
CA THR A 405 6.59 -28.36 31.13
C THR A 405 5.97 -29.54 31.88
N GLU A 406 5.57 -30.63 31.19
CA GLU A 406 5.07 -31.85 31.86
C GLU A 406 6.21 -32.77 32.35
N THR A 407 7.48 -32.51 31.96
CA THR A 407 8.63 -33.34 32.35
C THR A 407 9.47 -32.81 33.52
N ASP A 408 9.21 -31.60 34.03
CA ASP A 408 9.81 -31.04 35.26
C ASP A 408 8.98 -31.43 36.52
N GLY A 409 8.52 -32.69 36.54
CA GLY A 409 7.35 -33.14 37.30
C GLY A 409 7.59 -34.15 38.43
N GLY A 410 8.84 -34.38 38.83
CA GLY A 410 9.21 -35.15 40.04
C GLY A 410 9.19 -36.68 39.92
N ASP A 411 10.36 -37.31 40.07
CA ASP A 411 10.45 -38.69 40.54
C ASP A 411 10.15 -38.72 42.06
N GLU A 412 8.98 -39.18 42.45
CA GLU A 412 8.72 -39.62 43.83
C GLU A 412 9.27 -41.05 44.00
N MET A 413 10.41 -41.20 44.68
CA MET A 413 10.83 -42.46 45.30
C MET A 413 10.67 -42.37 46.81
N GLU A 414 10.15 -43.45 47.40
CA GLU A 414 9.74 -43.51 48.81
C GLU A 414 10.94 -43.70 49.78
N GLU A 415 10.94 -42.94 50.87
CA GLU A 415 11.59 -43.24 52.17
C GLU A 415 10.89 -44.49 52.79
N ASP A 416 11.47 -45.40 53.58
CA ASP A 416 12.76 -45.53 54.29
C ASP A 416 13.11 -47.04 54.46
N GLU A 417 14.35 -47.38 54.84
CA GLU A 417 14.66 -48.22 56.04
C GLU A 417 16.19 -48.38 56.25
N GLU A 418 16.64 -48.39 57.52
CA GLU A 418 18.05 -48.47 57.95
C GLU A 418 18.48 -49.91 58.34
N GLU A 419 19.74 -50.31 58.06
CA GLU A 419 20.54 -51.18 58.96
C GLU A 419 22.06 -51.12 58.62
N GLU A 420 22.94 -51.36 59.60
CA GLU A 420 24.41 -51.17 59.49
C GLU A 420 25.20 -52.45 59.08
N ALA A 421 26.36 -52.29 58.42
CA ALA A 421 27.64 -52.98 58.78
C ALA A 421 28.87 -52.65 57.87
N ASP A 422 29.96 -52.18 58.49
CA ASP A 422 31.39 -52.54 58.32
C ASP A 422 32.08 -52.84 56.94
N ASP A 423 33.05 -51.97 56.58
CA ASP A 423 34.52 -52.27 56.44
C ASP A 423 35.30 -51.85 55.14
N ALA A 424 36.56 -51.41 55.37
CA ALA A 424 37.79 -51.39 54.56
C ALA A 424 37.91 -50.77 53.13
N GLY A 425 38.93 -49.88 52.99
CA GLY A 425 39.70 -49.60 51.76
C GLY A 425 39.49 -48.20 51.14
N ALA A 426 40.31 -47.14 51.28
CA ALA A 426 41.78 -46.91 51.31
C ALA A 426 42.38 -46.44 49.96
N GLU A 427 43.02 -45.23 49.98
CA GLU A 427 43.83 -44.57 48.92
C GLU A 427 43.08 -44.18 47.61
N GLU A 428 43.35 -43.10 46.85
CA GLU A 428 44.20 -41.87 46.88
C GLU A 428 43.65 -40.91 45.77
N SER A 429 43.88 -39.60 45.64
CA SER A 429 44.39 -38.49 46.49
C SER A 429 44.20 -37.13 45.76
N GLY A 430 44.41 -35.98 46.42
CA GLY A 430 44.46 -34.64 45.77
C GLY A 430 44.08 -33.44 46.68
N ASP A 431 44.98 -32.46 46.82
CA ASP A 431 44.85 -31.25 47.67
C ASP A 431 44.89 -29.94 46.84
N ALA A 432 44.63 -28.79 47.50
CA ALA A 432 44.61 -27.39 47.03
C ALA A 432 43.41 -27.02 46.12
N THR A 433 42.47 -26.14 46.48
CA THR A 433 42.42 -24.90 47.30
C THR A 433 43.07 -23.65 46.70
N ALA A 434 42.46 -22.49 46.98
CA ALA A 434 42.79 -21.13 46.53
C ALA A 434 42.62 -20.83 45.02
N THR A 435 42.10 -19.68 44.59
CA THR A 435 41.44 -18.55 45.30
C THR A 435 40.51 -17.83 44.33
N GLY A 436 39.36 -17.35 44.80
CA GLY A 436 38.52 -16.43 44.02
C GLY A 436 39.11 -15.02 43.98
N GLN A 437 38.97 -14.34 42.84
CA GLN A 437 39.04 -12.87 42.75
C GLN A 437 37.77 -12.37 42.05
N GLU A 438 37.23 -11.28 42.58
CA GLU A 438 36.01 -10.64 42.09
C GLU A 438 36.28 -10.00 40.72
N GLY A 439 35.51 -10.40 39.71
CA GLY A 439 35.45 -9.73 38.41
C GLY A 439 34.28 -8.74 38.39
N GLU A 440 34.47 -7.58 37.75
CA GLU A 440 33.41 -6.58 37.59
C GLU A 440 32.21 -7.17 36.81
N GLU A 441 30.99 -6.98 37.31
CA GLU A 441 29.77 -7.24 36.55
C GLU A 441 29.67 -6.26 35.37
N VAL A 442 30.28 -6.64 34.24
CA VAL A 442 29.85 -6.15 32.94
C VAL A 442 28.44 -6.67 32.73
N ILE A 443 27.45 -5.80 32.93
CA ILE A 443 26.07 -6.08 32.53
C ILE A 443 26.04 -6.11 31.00
N GLU A 444 26.28 -7.28 30.43
CA GLU A 444 25.80 -7.57 29.08
C GLU A 444 24.27 -7.42 29.11
N GLU A 445 23.73 -6.48 28.31
CA GLU A 445 22.31 -6.52 27.99
C GLU A 445 22.06 -7.84 27.25
N ALA A 446 21.52 -8.82 27.98
CA ALA A 446 21.26 -10.16 27.45
C ALA A 446 20.47 -10.04 26.14
N ALA A 447 21.14 -10.41 25.04
CA ALA A 447 20.65 -10.14 23.69
C ALA A 447 19.31 -10.85 23.48
N LYS A 448 18.21 -10.09 23.50
CA LYS A 448 16.86 -10.60 23.23
C LYS A 448 16.88 -11.36 21.92
N GLU A 449 16.59 -12.67 21.98
CA GLU A 449 16.63 -13.57 20.83
C GLU A 449 15.91 -12.96 19.62
N GLU A 450 16.68 -12.52 18.61
CA GLU A 450 16.09 -11.69 17.55
C GLU A 450 15.05 -12.51 16.77
N PHE A 451 13.83 -11.98 16.76
CA PHE A 451 12.64 -12.61 16.18
C PHE A 451 12.15 -13.89 16.90
N LYS A 452 12.26 -13.96 18.23
CA LYS A 452 11.57 -14.99 19.04
C LYS A 452 10.08 -15.07 18.69
N GLY A 453 9.54 -16.28 18.54
CA GLY A 453 8.15 -16.54 18.17
C GLY A 453 7.82 -16.44 16.68
N PHE A 454 8.69 -15.87 15.84
CA PHE A 454 8.48 -15.82 14.39
C PHE A 454 8.51 -17.24 13.79
N VAL A 455 7.86 -17.43 12.63
CA VAL A 455 7.92 -18.65 11.81
C VAL A 455 8.87 -18.49 10.62
N THR A 456 9.40 -19.58 10.09
CA THR A 456 10.15 -19.58 8.84
C THR A 456 9.22 -19.25 7.66
N ILE A 457 9.59 -18.26 6.84
CA ILE A 457 8.84 -17.89 5.64
C ILE A 457 9.24 -18.80 4.49
N LYS A 458 8.25 -19.22 3.68
CA LYS A 458 8.46 -20.14 2.56
C LYS A 458 9.10 -19.42 1.39
N GLU A 459 10.42 -19.46 1.32
CA GLU A 459 11.19 -18.93 0.21
C GLU A 459 11.10 -19.85 -1.02
N MET A 460 10.96 -19.23 -2.19
CA MET A 460 10.88 -19.90 -3.48
C MET A 460 11.61 -19.10 -4.56
N ASN A 461 12.09 -19.75 -5.62
CA ASN A 461 12.55 -19.05 -6.82
C ASN A 461 11.66 -19.39 -8.02
N ALA A 462 11.52 -18.46 -8.96
CA ALA A 462 10.76 -18.66 -10.20
C ALA A 462 11.50 -18.16 -11.45
N LYS A 463 11.29 -18.85 -12.58
CA LYS A 463 11.72 -18.45 -13.94
C LYS A 463 10.53 -18.49 -14.90
N GLY A 464 9.56 -17.64 -14.59
CA GLY A 464 8.19 -17.69 -15.10
C GLY A 464 7.29 -18.57 -14.23
N PHE A 465 6.00 -18.23 -14.14
CA PHE A 465 5.00 -18.89 -13.28
C PHE A 465 4.83 -20.42 -13.47
N LYS A 466 5.33 -20.99 -14.58
CA LYS A 466 5.37 -22.45 -14.83
C LYS A 466 6.60 -23.16 -14.25
N ARG A 467 7.55 -22.41 -13.69
CA ARG A 467 8.85 -22.88 -13.18
C ARG A 467 9.11 -22.22 -11.83
N LEU A 468 8.26 -22.53 -10.87
CA LEU A 468 8.38 -22.19 -9.45
C LEU A 468 8.95 -23.41 -8.69
N SER A 469 9.88 -23.18 -7.78
CA SER A 469 10.42 -24.20 -6.86
C SER A 469 10.70 -23.59 -5.49
N VAL A 470 10.40 -24.33 -4.42
CA VAL A 470 10.77 -23.97 -3.04
C VAL A 470 12.30 -24.04 -2.89
N GLN A 471 12.90 -23.13 -2.12
CA GLN A 471 14.33 -23.19 -1.79
C GLN A 471 14.62 -24.40 -0.88
N PRO A 472 15.82 -25.01 -0.94
CA PRO A 472 16.22 -26.01 0.06
C PRO A 472 16.19 -25.45 1.49
N ASP A 473 15.99 -26.29 2.49
CA ASP A 473 15.78 -25.85 3.89
C ASP A 473 16.94 -24.98 4.42
N LYS A 474 18.18 -25.35 4.07
CA LYS A 474 19.41 -24.58 4.36
C LYS A 474 19.52 -23.20 3.67
N SER A 475 18.56 -22.87 2.81
CA SER A 475 18.44 -21.64 2.02
C SER A 475 17.10 -20.94 2.30
N GLN A 476 16.44 -21.28 3.41
CA GLN A 476 15.26 -20.58 3.93
C GLN A 476 15.74 -19.52 4.95
N ASN A 477 16.07 -18.32 4.47
CA ASN A 477 16.75 -17.28 5.26
C ASN A 477 15.77 -16.40 6.08
N SER A 478 14.50 -16.34 5.66
CA SER A 478 13.53 -15.37 6.13
C SER A 478 12.65 -15.88 7.28
N LYS A 479 12.38 -15.01 8.24
CA LYS A 479 11.41 -15.23 9.32
C LYS A 479 10.22 -14.27 9.17
N GLY A 480 9.07 -14.57 9.78
CA GLY A 480 7.94 -13.65 9.82
C GLY A 480 6.97 -13.91 10.98
N LYS A 481 6.13 -12.91 11.25
CA LYS A 481 5.12 -12.89 12.31
C LYS A 481 3.93 -12.06 11.85
N SER A 482 2.71 -12.53 12.07
CA SER A 482 1.50 -11.80 11.68
C SER A 482 0.62 -11.35 12.84
N LEU A 483 -0.27 -10.40 12.52
CA LEU A 483 -1.40 -9.98 13.33
C LEU A 483 -2.58 -9.69 12.38
N TRP A 484 -3.77 -10.20 12.70
CA TRP A 484 -5.02 -9.75 12.09
C TRP A 484 -5.84 -8.97 13.11
N LYS A 485 -6.28 -7.76 12.76
CA LYS A 485 -7.01 -6.86 13.67
C LYS A 485 -7.96 -5.94 12.89
N ASN A 486 -9.19 -5.75 13.38
CA ASN A 486 -10.23 -4.87 12.82
C ASN A 486 -10.43 -5.02 11.29
N GLY A 487 -10.31 -6.22 10.73
CA GLY A 487 -10.41 -6.42 9.27
C GLY A 487 -9.18 -5.99 8.48
N LYS A 488 -7.98 -6.16 9.04
CA LYS A 488 -6.69 -5.87 8.41
C LYS A 488 -5.65 -6.91 8.82
N TRP A 489 -4.92 -7.41 7.84
CA TRP A 489 -3.68 -8.14 8.06
C TRP A 489 -2.50 -7.18 8.20
N GLN A 490 -1.62 -7.47 9.15
CA GLN A 490 -0.31 -6.86 9.34
C GLN A 490 0.71 -7.99 9.45
N VAL A 491 1.56 -8.16 8.43
CA VAL A 491 2.55 -9.24 8.36
C VAL A 491 3.93 -8.64 8.34
N MET A 492 4.75 -8.93 9.35
CA MET A 492 6.16 -8.60 9.37
C MET A 492 6.96 -9.77 8.75
N ILE A 493 7.80 -9.47 7.77
CA ILE A 493 8.80 -10.39 7.21
C ILE A 493 10.19 -9.78 7.42
N THR A 494 11.13 -10.56 7.93
CA THR A 494 12.53 -10.18 8.15
C THR A 494 13.48 -11.17 7.48
N ARG A 495 14.62 -10.69 6.98
CA ARG A 495 15.62 -11.48 6.25
C ARG A 495 17.01 -10.83 6.40
N PRO A 496 18.10 -11.62 6.41
CA PRO A 496 19.45 -11.10 6.28
C PRO A 496 19.64 -10.23 5.02
N LEU A 497 20.44 -9.17 5.15
CA LEU A 497 20.84 -8.30 4.04
C LEU A 497 21.63 -9.07 2.98
N ILE A 498 22.48 -9.98 3.43
CA ILE A 498 23.38 -10.81 2.62
C ILE A 498 23.12 -12.27 2.99
N THR A 499 22.93 -13.13 1.99
CA THR A 499 22.69 -14.57 2.19
C THR A 499 23.83 -15.42 1.62
N GLY A 500 23.82 -16.72 1.91
CA GLY A 500 24.78 -17.67 1.35
C GLY A 500 24.59 -17.90 -0.16
N ASP A 501 23.34 -18.04 -0.61
CA ASP A 501 22.99 -18.53 -1.94
C ASP A 501 22.79 -17.40 -2.98
N LYS A 502 23.81 -16.54 -3.11
CA LYS A 502 23.92 -15.31 -3.95
C LYS A 502 23.67 -15.46 -5.47
N LYS A 503 23.20 -16.61 -5.94
CA LYS A 503 22.80 -16.91 -7.32
C LYS A 503 21.28 -16.98 -7.51
N ILE A 504 20.57 -17.29 -6.43
CA ILE A 504 19.11 -17.44 -6.37
C ILE A 504 18.48 -16.36 -5.46
N ASP A 505 19.28 -15.78 -4.56
CA ASP A 505 18.87 -14.74 -3.61
C ASP A 505 19.33 -13.33 -4.01
N VAL A 506 18.45 -12.34 -3.89
CA VAL A 506 18.81 -10.91 -3.93
C VAL A 506 19.68 -10.55 -2.73
N GLN A 507 20.60 -9.60 -2.93
CA GLN A 507 21.49 -9.09 -1.89
C GLN A 507 21.18 -7.59 -1.69
N PHE A 508 20.91 -7.18 -0.45
CA PHE A 508 20.42 -5.84 -0.11
C PHE A 508 21.59 -4.85 0.04
N GLU A 509 22.16 -4.46 -1.09
CA GLU A 509 23.27 -3.50 -1.16
C GLU A 509 22.82 -2.04 -0.94
N LYS A 510 23.52 -1.34 -0.03
CA LYS A 510 23.34 0.10 0.22
C LYS A 510 23.58 0.93 -1.06
N GLY A 511 22.78 1.97 -1.27
CA GLY A 511 22.90 2.84 -2.44
C GLY A 511 22.43 2.25 -3.78
N LYS A 512 21.84 1.04 -3.80
CA LYS A 512 21.17 0.49 -4.99
C LYS A 512 19.68 0.85 -5.02
N LEU A 513 19.09 0.74 -6.21
CA LEU A 513 17.64 0.67 -6.43
C LEU A 513 17.28 -0.78 -6.73
N ILE A 514 16.69 -1.47 -5.76
CA ILE A 514 16.41 -2.91 -5.78
C ILE A 514 14.95 -3.09 -6.21
N PRO A 515 14.63 -3.66 -7.38
CA PRO A 515 13.23 -3.82 -7.80
C PRO A 515 12.49 -4.79 -6.87
N TYR A 516 11.27 -4.45 -6.46
CA TYR A 516 10.40 -5.37 -5.72
C TYR A 516 8.96 -5.32 -6.25
N ALA A 517 8.21 -6.41 -6.06
CA ALA A 517 6.78 -6.49 -6.35
C ALA A 517 6.08 -7.31 -5.25
N LEU A 518 4.79 -7.05 -5.05
CA LEU A 518 3.94 -7.73 -4.08
C LEU A 518 2.83 -8.53 -4.78
N ALA A 519 2.38 -9.59 -4.11
CA ALA A 519 1.14 -10.28 -4.42
C ALA A 519 0.39 -10.66 -3.14
N VAL A 520 -0.93 -10.57 -3.16
CA VAL A 520 -1.83 -10.88 -2.03
C VAL A 520 -2.90 -11.86 -2.49
N TRP A 521 -3.27 -12.78 -1.60
CA TRP A 521 -4.39 -13.71 -1.74
C TRP A 521 -5.32 -13.58 -0.53
N ASP A 522 -6.62 -13.52 -0.77
CA ASP A 522 -7.72 -13.63 0.20
C ASP A 522 -8.37 -15.02 0.06
N GLY A 523 -8.13 -15.90 1.02
CA GLY A 523 -8.65 -17.27 1.02
C GLY A 523 -10.18 -17.29 1.18
N SER A 524 -10.72 -16.30 1.89
CA SER A 524 -12.14 -16.11 2.21
C SER A 524 -13.00 -15.68 1.00
N ASN A 525 -12.35 -15.34 -0.13
CA ASN A 525 -12.91 -15.11 -1.46
C ASN A 525 -12.32 -16.09 -2.50
N SER A 526 -11.75 -17.22 -2.05
CA SER A 526 -11.23 -18.33 -2.85
C SER A 526 -10.04 -17.97 -3.77
N GLU A 527 -9.24 -16.98 -3.40
CA GLU A 527 -8.01 -16.65 -4.12
C GLU A 527 -6.92 -17.71 -3.82
N ILE A 528 -6.32 -18.28 -4.87
CA ILE A 528 -5.30 -19.31 -4.74
C ILE A 528 -4.39 -19.37 -5.98
N LYS A 529 -3.11 -19.74 -5.81
CA LYS A 529 -2.13 -19.99 -6.88
C LYS A 529 -1.97 -18.79 -7.83
N GLY A 530 -2.64 -18.82 -8.99
CA GLY A 530 -2.63 -17.74 -9.98
C GLY A 530 -3.77 -16.74 -9.85
N GLN A 531 -4.86 -17.08 -9.15
CA GLN A 531 -5.95 -16.16 -8.81
C GLN A 531 -5.53 -15.36 -7.59
N LYS A 532 -5.03 -14.15 -7.82
CA LYS A 532 -4.49 -13.27 -6.79
C LYS A 532 -4.41 -11.83 -7.25
N ALA A 533 -4.27 -10.93 -6.28
CA ALA A 533 -3.93 -9.53 -6.48
C ALA A 533 -2.40 -9.37 -6.66
N ILE A 534 -1.93 -8.54 -7.59
CA ILE A 534 -0.50 -8.29 -7.87
C ILE A 534 -0.18 -6.81 -8.10
N SER A 535 0.99 -6.36 -7.66
CA SER A 535 1.53 -5.03 -7.97
C SER A 535 2.35 -5.03 -9.27
N SER A 536 2.70 -3.83 -9.74
CA SER A 536 3.81 -3.65 -10.70
C SER A 536 5.18 -3.67 -9.97
N TRP A 537 6.29 -3.50 -10.72
CA TRP A 537 7.62 -3.33 -10.12
C TRP A 537 7.81 -1.94 -9.51
N TYR A 538 7.99 -1.87 -8.20
CA TYR A 538 8.48 -0.70 -7.47
C TYR A 538 9.98 -0.86 -7.20
N TYR A 539 10.59 0.10 -6.48
CA TYR A 539 11.99 0.03 -6.06
C TYR A 539 12.14 0.20 -4.55
N LEU A 540 13.03 -0.58 -3.95
CA LEU A 540 13.52 -0.45 -2.59
C LEU A 540 14.89 0.23 -2.64
N THR A 541 15.18 1.10 -1.67
CA THR A 541 16.55 1.58 -1.42
C THR A 541 16.83 1.63 0.08
N LEU A 542 18.05 1.32 0.47
CA LEU A 542 18.50 1.36 1.86
C LEU A 542 19.08 2.73 2.15
N GLU A 543 18.50 3.44 3.13
CA GLU A 543 18.93 4.77 3.53
C GLU A 543 20.37 4.77 4.04
N MET A 544 21.21 5.63 3.47
CA MET A 544 22.59 5.80 3.87
C MET A 544 22.72 7.04 4.75
N THR A 545 22.76 6.84 6.07
CA THR A 545 23.13 7.89 7.02
C THR A 545 24.52 8.42 6.69
N THR A 546 24.63 9.73 6.41
CA THR A 546 25.93 10.37 6.16
C THR A 546 26.72 10.38 7.47
N PRO A 547 27.92 9.77 7.55
CA PRO A 547 28.67 9.70 8.80
C PRO A 547 29.00 11.09 9.37
N GLY A 548 28.93 11.24 10.70
CA GLY A 548 29.22 12.51 11.38
C GLY A 548 30.58 13.13 11.01
N SER A 549 31.56 12.29 10.71
CA SER A 549 32.88 12.70 10.21
C SER A 549 32.83 13.49 8.89
N VAL A 550 31.87 13.21 7.99
CA VAL A 550 31.70 13.96 6.73
C VAL A 550 31.28 15.41 7.00
N TYR A 551 30.38 15.62 7.96
CA TYR A 551 30.01 16.98 8.42
C TYR A 551 31.18 17.69 9.09
N ILE A 552 32.00 16.97 9.89
CA ILE A 552 33.23 17.52 10.46
C ILE A 552 34.21 17.93 9.35
N TYR A 553 34.44 17.09 8.33
CA TYR A 553 35.30 17.44 7.19
C TYR A 553 34.77 18.65 6.42
N ALA A 554 33.46 18.80 6.25
CA ALA A 554 32.85 19.99 5.64
C ALA A 554 33.11 21.25 6.48
N ILE A 555 32.93 21.19 7.80
CA ILE A 555 33.23 22.30 8.73
C ILE A 555 34.72 22.68 8.69
N VAL A 556 35.61 21.68 8.70
CA VAL A 556 37.07 21.88 8.61
C VAL A 556 37.47 22.50 7.26
N ALA A 557 36.85 22.08 6.16
CA ALA A 557 37.08 22.67 4.83
C ALA A 557 36.62 24.14 4.77
N VAL A 558 35.45 24.46 5.34
CA VAL A 558 34.96 25.85 5.46
C VAL A 558 35.91 26.68 6.33
N PHE A 559 36.38 26.16 7.46
CA PHE A 559 37.34 26.86 8.32
C PHE A 559 38.68 27.10 7.61
N MET A 560 39.22 26.12 6.89
CA MET A 560 40.42 26.29 6.07
C MET A 560 40.22 27.36 4.97
N ALA A 561 39.09 27.35 4.26
CA ALA A 561 38.78 28.37 3.25
C ALA A 561 38.73 29.79 3.85
N ILE A 562 38.11 29.95 5.02
CA ILE A 562 38.07 31.20 5.78
C ILE A 562 39.49 31.64 6.20
N CYS A 563 40.31 30.73 6.73
CA CYS A 563 41.69 31.02 7.10
C CYS A 563 42.55 31.44 5.89
N ILE A 564 42.40 30.77 4.74
CA ILE A 564 43.08 31.14 3.49
C ILE A 564 42.62 32.52 3.02
N GLN A 565 41.31 32.82 3.05
CA GLN A 565 40.78 34.13 2.68
C GLN A 565 41.31 35.25 3.58
N PHE A 566 41.35 35.04 4.91
CA PHE A 566 41.96 35.98 5.85
C PHE A 566 43.48 36.14 5.61
N TRP A 567 44.20 35.05 5.31
CA TRP A 567 45.63 35.10 4.99
C TRP A 567 45.91 35.89 3.71
N VAL A 568 45.12 35.69 2.64
CA VAL A 568 45.21 36.46 1.39
C VAL A 568 44.92 37.95 1.66
N VAL A 569 43.86 38.27 2.40
CA VAL A 569 43.54 39.67 2.77
C VAL A 569 44.63 40.29 3.65
N ALA A 570 45.22 39.55 4.57
CA ALA A 570 46.34 40.02 5.40
C ALA A 570 47.62 40.22 4.56
N ARG A 571 47.90 39.32 3.60
CA ARG A 571 49.05 39.42 2.69
C ARG A 571 48.94 40.64 1.78
N ILE A 572 47.78 40.88 1.16
CA ILE A 572 47.51 42.08 0.34
C ILE A 572 47.58 43.38 1.18
N ARG A 573 47.25 43.33 2.48
CA ARG A 573 47.41 44.47 3.39
C ARG A 573 48.86 44.73 3.83
N ARG A 574 49.69 43.69 3.96
CA ARG A 574 51.13 43.82 4.29
C ARG A 574 51.99 44.16 3.07
N PHE A 575 51.62 43.65 1.91
CA PHE A 575 52.27 43.91 0.63
C PHE A 575 51.21 44.42 -0.35
N PRO A 576 50.93 45.74 -0.34
CA PRO A 576 50.09 46.35 -1.36
C PRO A 576 50.75 46.12 -2.73
N THR A 577 49.99 45.59 -3.68
CA THR A 577 50.44 45.57 -5.08
C THR A 577 50.54 47.00 -5.57
N GLU A 578 51.74 47.46 -5.94
CA GLU A 578 51.91 48.74 -6.59
C GLU A 578 51.11 48.75 -7.89
N VAL A 579 50.15 49.66 -7.97
CA VAL A 579 49.39 49.91 -9.21
C VAL A 579 50.15 51.00 -9.95
N PRO A 580 50.65 50.75 -11.17
CA PRO A 580 51.27 51.79 -11.97
C PRO A 580 50.30 52.96 -12.17
N SER A 581 50.79 54.19 -12.01
CA SER A 581 50.01 55.40 -12.22
C SER A 581 50.02 55.79 -13.70
N GLU A 582 48.83 55.80 -14.30
CA GLU A 582 48.47 56.69 -15.40
C GLU A 582 47.57 57.82 -14.86
#